data_AF-A0A9Q4ADL3-F1
#
_entry.id   AF-A0A9Q4ADL3-F1
#
_cell.length_a   1.000
_cell.length_b   1.000
_cell.length_c   1.000
_cell.angle_alpha   90.00
_cell.angle_beta   90.00
_cell.angle_gamma   90.00
#
_symmetry.space_group_name_H-M   'P 1'
#
loop_
_entity.id
_entity.type
_entity.pdbx_description
1 polymer ?
#
loop_
_entity_poly.entity_id
_entity_poly.type
_entity_poly.pdbx_seq_one_letter_code
_entity_poly.pdbx_strand_id
1 'polypeptide(L)'
;MNKKVLSILLFFVVLFSIGSQSFAASAPPLTSLRVTRVKSEKGGAEVIRENQLSTKRDHGGSYIYVTTEEIGYSSQRYAKFDNQEAELIDSKSIVGNNNIVIGWERTWKLFVYSNDNSNQGDFTYKAISANYPWNTMSTSIFIK
;
A
#
# COMPACT_ATOMS: atom_id res chain seq x y z
N MET A 1 -12.88 -54.42 61.64
CA MET A 1 -12.64 -52.96 61.71
C MET A 1 -11.17 -52.70 61.36
N ASN A 2 -10.90 -51.67 60.53
CA ASN A 2 -9.60 -51.09 60.15
C ASN A 2 -8.99 -51.40 58.76
N LYS A 3 -9.55 -50.66 57.80
CA LYS A 3 -9.00 -50.01 56.58
C LYS A 3 -7.47 -49.84 56.55
N LYS A 4 -6.80 -50.20 55.44
CA LYS A 4 -5.68 -49.44 54.82
C LYS A 4 -5.62 -49.70 53.30
N VAL A 5 -6.35 -48.88 52.54
CA VAL A 5 -5.87 -47.89 51.54
C VAL A 5 -5.24 -48.50 50.27
N LEU A 6 -6.07 -48.58 49.24
CA LEU A 6 -5.71 -48.81 47.84
C LEU A 6 -5.01 -47.55 47.30
N SER A 7 -3.73 -47.65 46.93
CA SER A 7 -2.98 -46.54 46.35
C SER A 7 -3.23 -46.48 44.83
N ILE A 8 -4.11 -45.57 44.40
CA ILE A 8 -4.30 -45.23 43.00
C ILE A 8 -3.37 -44.05 42.70
N LEU A 9 -2.33 -44.31 41.91
CA LEU A 9 -1.40 -43.30 41.43
C LEU A 9 -2.03 -42.60 40.21
N LEU A 10 -2.70 -41.45 40.42
CA LEU A 10 -3.15 -40.59 39.32
C LEU A 10 -1.94 -39.83 38.76
N PHE A 11 -1.43 -40.23 37.59
CA PHE A 11 -0.50 -39.42 36.81
C PHE A 11 -1.29 -38.34 36.05
N PHE A 12 -1.32 -37.12 36.59
CA PHE A 12 -1.75 -35.94 35.83
C PHE A 12 -0.62 -35.52 34.88
N VAL A 13 -0.70 -35.93 33.62
CA VAL A 13 0.16 -35.39 32.56
C VAL A 13 -0.47 -34.06 32.11
N VAL A 14 0.10 -32.95 32.58
CA VAL A 14 -0.23 -31.61 32.05
C VAL A 14 0.56 -31.43 30.75
N LEU A 15 -0.09 -31.69 29.62
CA LEU A 15 0.42 -31.32 28.31
C LEU A 15 0.35 -29.79 28.15
N PHE A 16 1.48 -29.11 28.39
CA PHE A 16 1.64 -27.71 28.03
C PHE A 16 1.79 -27.63 26.50
N SER A 17 0.69 -27.40 25.79
CA SER A 17 0.73 -27.00 24.40
C SER A 17 1.30 -25.58 24.33
N ILE A 18 2.59 -25.46 24.03
CA ILE A 18 3.22 -24.18 23.70
C ILE A 18 2.66 -23.78 22.33
N GLY A 19 1.53 -23.06 22.33
CA GLY A 19 1.08 -22.34 21.16
C GLY A 19 2.12 -21.29 20.82
N SER A 20 2.67 -21.33 19.62
CA SER A 20 3.57 -20.28 19.13
C SER A 20 2.80 -18.95 19.11
N GLN A 21 3.07 -18.07 20.08
CA GLN A 21 2.59 -16.70 20.03
C GLN A 21 3.29 -15.99 18.86
N SER A 22 2.58 -15.84 17.74
CA SER A 22 3.00 -14.96 16.66
C SER A 22 2.74 -13.53 17.10
N PHE A 23 3.76 -12.82 17.58
CA PHE A 23 3.68 -11.39 17.77
C PHE A 23 3.62 -10.71 16.40
N ALA A 24 2.57 -9.93 16.15
CA ALA A 24 2.55 -9.04 14.99
C ALA A 24 3.72 -8.05 15.13
N ALA A 25 4.63 -8.05 14.15
CA ALA A 25 5.70 -7.06 14.10
C ALA A 25 5.10 -5.65 13.97
N SER A 26 5.76 -4.65 14.57
CA SER A 26 5.32 -3.26 14.46
C SER A 26 5.31 -2.82 13.00
N ALA A 27 4.23 -2.17 12.56
CA ALA A 27 4.10 -1.65 11.21
C ALA A 27 5.17 -0.56 10.97
N PRO A 28 6.07 -0.68 9.98
CA PRO A 28 7.09 0.33 9.72
C PRO A 28 6.47 1.69 9.32
N PRO A 29 7.08 2.83 9.72
CA PRO A 29 6.66 4.14 9.23
C PRO A 29 6.88 4.27 7.72
N LEU A 30 6.23 5.25 7.09
CA LEU A 30 6.49 5.55 5.67
C LEU A 30 7.94 5.95 5.46
N THR A 31 8.60 5.27 4.53
CA THR A 31 10.01 5.49 4.18
C THR A 31 10.24 5.77 2.71
N SER A 32 9.30 5.38 1.84
CA SER A 32 9.35 5.67 0.41
C SER A 32 7.95 5.91 -0.15
N LEU A 33 7.87 6.83 -1.11
CA LEU A 33 6.66 7.18 -1.84
C LEU A 33 7.03 7.53 -3.28
N ARG A 34 6.48 6.82 -4.27
CA ARG A 34 6.77 7.10 -5.68
C ARG A 34 5.61 6.77 -6.61
N VAL A 35 5.59 7.41 -7.77
CA VAL A 35 4.79 6.96 -8.92
C VAL A 35 5.58 5.88 -9.65
N THR A 36 4.96 4.72 -9.91
CA THR A 36 5.62 3.59 -10.59
C THR A 36 5.07 3.34 -11.98
N ARG A 37 3.82 3.71 -12.24
CA ARG A 37 3.18 3.46 -13.54
C ARG A 37 2.07 4.45 -13.84
N VAL A 38 1.94 4.84 -15.10
CA VAL A 38 0.74 5.51 -15.64
C VAL A 38 0.14 4.61 -16.72
N LYS A 39 -1.16 4.35 -16.67
CA LYS A 39 -1.86 3.54 -17.67
C LYS A 39 -3.07 4.28 -18.19
N SER A 40 -3.23 4.37 -19.51
CA SER A 40 -4.43 4.95 -20.12
C SER A 40 -4.80 4.21 -21.40
N GLU A 41 -5.94 4.56 -21.98
CA GLU A 41 -6.38 4.04 -23.27
C GLU A 41 -5.44 4.48 -24.40
N LYS A 42 -5.14 5.79 -24.48
CA LYS A 42 -4.29 6.36 -25.53
C LYS A 42 -2.81 5.99 -25.38
N GLY A 43 -2.29 6.06 -24.15
CA GLY A 43 -0.86 5.91 -23.86
C GLY A 43 -0.46 4.47 -23.53
N GLY A 44 -1.40 3.55 -23.35
CA GLY A 44 -1.12 2.22 -22.80
C GLY A 44 -0.49 2.31 -21.41
N ALA A 45 0.27 1.28 -20.99
CA ALA A 45 0.94 1.25 -19.69
C ALA A 45 2.41 1.74 -19.80
N GLU A 46 2.76 2.79 -19.07
CA GLU A 46 4.11 3.36 -18.97
C GLU A 46 4.70 3.11 -17.58
N VAL A 47 5.88 2.49 -17.51
CA VAL A 47 6.64 2.39 -16.25
C VAL A 47 7.40 3.70 -16.04
N ILE A 48 7.19 4.30 -14.88
CA ILE A 48 7.84 5.54 -14.47
C ILE A 48 9.13 5.21 -13.74
N ARG A 49 10.25 5.72 -14.26
CA ARG A 49 11.57 5.53 -13.62
C ARG A 49 11.75 6.50 -12.47
N GLU A 50 12.68 6.19 -11.58
CA GLU A 50 13.13 7.15 -10.57
C GLU A 50 13.56 8.46 -11.24
N ASN A 51 13.19 9.58 -10.63
CA ASN A 51 13.45 10.95 -11.11
C ASN A 51 12.79 11.30 -12.46
N GLN A 52 11.88 10.47 -12.99
CA GLN A 52 11.08 10.83 -14.15
C GLN A 52 9.95 11.78 -13.73
N LEU A 53 10.10 13.07 -14.07
CA LEU A 53 9.16 14.13 -13.68
C LEU A 53 7.95 14.27 -14.60
N SER A 54 7.95 13.57 -15.75
CA SER A 54 6.83 13.59 -16.71
C SER A 54 6.73 12.27 -17.48
N THR A 55 5.53 11.91 -17.93
CA THR A 55 5.34 10.80 -18.87
C THR A 55 6.07 11.07 -20.19
N LYS A 56 6.59 10.01 -20.80
CA LYS A 56 7.23 10.07 -22.12
C LYS A 56 6.21 10.08 -23.24
N ARG A 57 5.06 9.45 -23.01
CA ARG A 57 3.94 9.37 -23.95
C ARG A 57 2.78 10.24 -23.49
N ASP A 58 1.95 10.60 -24.46
CA ASP A 58 0.66 11.21 -24.22
C ASP A 58 -0.32 10.14 -23.72
N HIS A 59 -0.92 10.39 -22.57
CA HIS A 59 -1.99 9.63 -21.97
C HIS A 59 -3.33 10.39 -22.15
N GLY A 60 -4.44 9.67 -22.06
CA GLY A 60 -5.76 10.20 -22.40
C GLY A 60 -6.71 9.08 -22.81
N GLY A 61 -7.84 9.46 -23.43
CA GLY A 61 -8.96 8.55 -23.69
C GLY A 61 -9.85 8.37 -22.46
N SER A 62 -10.69 7.34 -22.44
CA SER A 62 -11.77 7.17 -21.45
C SER A 62 -11.30 6.93 -20.00
N TYR A 63 -10.04 6.61 -19.79
CA TYR A 63 -9.46 6.40 -18.46
C TYR A 63 -7.98 6.77 -18.40
N ILE A 64 -7.57 7.26 -17.23
CA ILE A 64 -6.17 7.36 -16.82
C ILE A 64 -6.06 6.80 -15.41
N TYR A 65 -5.15 5.85 -15.23
CA TYR A 65 -4.81 5.24 -13.96
C TYR A 65 -3.36 5.53 -13.61
N VAL A 66 -3.11 5.86 -12.34
CA VAL A 66 -1.76 6.05 -11.81
C VAL A 66 -1.53 5.04 -10.71
N THR A 67 -0.47 4.24 -10.82
CA THR A 67 -0.02 3.37 -9.73
C THR A 67 1.10 4.05 -8.95
N THR A 68 0.94 4.10 -7.63
CA THR A 68 1.94 4.58 -6.67
C THR A 68 2.41 3.44 -5.79
N GLU A 69 3.68 3.47 -5.39
CA GLU A 69 4.25 2.57 -4.39
C GLU A 69 4.51 3.32 -3.08
N GLU A 70 4.12 2.69 -1.98
CA GLU A 70 4.50 3.07 -0.62
C GLU A 70 5.31 1.96 0.03
N ILE A 71 6.43 2.32 0.64
CA ILE A 71 7.13 1.45 1.58
C ILE A 71 6.87 1.99 2.98
N GLY A 72 6.33 1.13 3.85
CA GLY A 72 5.77 1.50 5.14
C GLY A 72 4.25 1.67 5.15
N TYR A 73 3.73 2.16 6.26
CA TYR A 73 2.29 2.26 6.52
C TYR A 73 1.84 3.71 6.62
N SER A 74 0.88 4.09 5.77
CA SER A 74 0.20 5.39 5.82
C SER A 74 -1.15 5.31 6.54
N SER A 75 -1.52 6.33 7.33
CA SER A 75 -2.87 6.48 7.91
C SER A 75 -3.78 7.38 7.06
N GLN A 76 -3.22 8.38 6.38
CA GLN A 76 -3.97 9.32 5.54
C GLN A 76 -3.31 9.47 4.16
N ARG A 77 -4.15 9.69 3.14
CA ARG A 77 -3.78 9.64 1.73
C ARG A 77 -4.58 10.68 0.96
N TYR A 78 -3.89 11.43 0.11
CA TYR A 78 -4.51 12.48 -0.69
C TYR A 78 -3.90 12.44 -2.08
N ALA A 79 -4.67 12.02 -3.08
CA ALA A 79 -4.25 12.00 -4.46
C ALA A 79 -5.10 12.97 -5.28
N LYS A 80 -4.47 13.74 -6.16
CA LYS A 80 -5.14 14.70 -7.03
C LYS A 80 -4.57 14.66 -8.43
N PHE A 81 -5.40 15.00 -9.42
CA PHE A 81 -5.00 15.29 -10.78
C PHE A 81 -5.65 16.60 -11.22
N ASP A 82 -4.81 17.59 -11.54
CA ASP A 82 -5.25 18.95 -11.88
C ASP A 82 -6.34 19.49 -10.93
N ASN A 83 -6.05 19.45 -9.63
CA ASN A 83 -6.93 19.87 -8.53
C ASN A 83 -8.19 19.01 -8.28
N GLN A 84 -8.53 18.07 -9.15
CA GLN A 84 -9.59 17.09 -8.90
C GLN A 84 -9.08 15.95 -8.05
N GLU A 85 -9.89 15.46 -7.10
CA GLU A 85 -9.54 14.30 -6.29
C GLU A 85 -9.49 13.04 -7.15
N ALA A 86 -8.45 12.23 -6.97
CA ALA A 86 -8.33 10.94 -7.64
C ALA A 86 -8.94 9.83 -6.77
N GLU A 87 -9.66 8.90 -7.40
CA GLU A 87 -10.34 7.80 -6.73
C GLU A 87 -9.37 6.63 -6.49
N LEU A 88 -9.21 6.16 -5.25
CA LEU A 88 -8.46 4.93 -4.98
C LEU A 88 -9.30 3.71 -5.39
N ILE A 89 -8.89 3.00 -6.43
CA ILE A 89 -9.64 1.86 -6.99
C ILE A 89 -9.01 0.49 -6.71
N ASP A 90 -7.73 0.46 -6.33
CA ASP A 90 -7.05 -0.78 -5.96
C ASP A 90 -5.92 -0.51 -4.96
N SER A 91 -5.69 -1.48 -4.06
CA SER A 91 -4.65 -1.42 -3.03
C SER A 91 -4.11 -2.82 -2.79
N LYS A 92 -2.93 -3.10 -3.34
CA LYS A 92 -2.27 -4.39 -3.27
C LYS A 92 -1.10 -4.36 -2.30
N SER A 93 -0.99 -5.34 -1.43
CA SER A 93 0.15 -5.45 -0.51
C SER A 93 1.43 -5.82 -1.24
N ILE A 94 2.53 -5.18 -0.83
CA ILE A 94 3.89 -5.57 -1.19
C ILE A 94 4.40 -6.44 -0.05
N VAL A 95 4.65 -7.70 -0.36
CA VAL A 95 5.10 -8.70 0.62
C VAL A 95 6.61 -8.86 0.49
N GLY A 96 7.31 -8.55 1.58
CA GLY A 96 8.75 -8.76 1.69
C GLY A 96 9.09 -10.18 2.14
N ASN A 97 10.29 -10.35 2.67
CA ASN A 97 10.72 -11.63 3.22
C ASN A 97 9.80 -12.08 4.37
N ASN A 98 9.69 -13.40 4.55
CA ASN A 98 8.90 -14.04 5.61
C ASN A 98 7.39 -13.72 5.59
N ASN A 99 6.83 -13.43 4.42
CA ASN A 99 5.40 -13.10 4.22
C ASN A 99 4.92 -11.87 4.99
N ILE A 100 5.83 -10.94 5.30
CA ILE A 100 5.48 -9.68 5.99
C ILE A 100 5.13 -8.61 4.95
N VAL A 101 4.02 -7.92 5.15
CA VAL A 101 3.66 -6.75 4.34
C VAL A 101 4.60 -5.61 4.68
N ILE A 102 5.34 -5.11 3.69
CA ILE A 102 6.31 -4.02 3.84
C ILE A 102 5.83 -2.72 3.18
N GLY A 103 4.73 -2.77 2.44
CA GLY A 103 4.28 -1.65 1.64
C GLY A 103 3.02 -1.95 0.85
N TRP A 104 2.63 -1.00 -0.01
CA TRP A 104 1.41 -1.07 -0.79
C TRP A 104 1.61 -0.46 -2.18
N GLU A 105 1.17 -1.17 -3.22
CA GLU A 105 0.88 -0.57 -4.52
C GLU A 105 -0.56 -0.06 -4.50
N ARG A 106 -0.78 1.19 -4.92
CA ARG A 106 -2.12 1.80 -4.98
C ARG A 106 -2.40 2.31 -6.36
N THR A 107 -3.57 1.96 -6.90
CA THR A 107 -4.02 2.44 -8.20
C THR A 107 -5.10 3.48 -8.03
N TRP A 108 -4.83 4.66 -8.57
CA TRP A 108 -5.70 5.81 -8.55
C TRP A 108 -6.33 5.98 -9.92
N LYS A 109 -7.65 6.13 -9.96
CA LYS A 109 -8.39 6.55 -11.14
C LYS A 109 -8.50 8.05 -11.15
N LEU A 110 -7.99 8.66 -12.22
CA LEU A 110 -8.03 10.10 -12.38
C LEU A 110 -9.38 10.53 -12.96
N PHE A 111 -9.77 11.76 -12.65
CA PHE A 111 -10.83 12.42 -13.40
C PHE A 111 -10.35 12.68 -14.84
N VAL A 112 -11.19 12.38 -15.81
CA VAL A 112 -10.91 12.51 -17.24
C VAL A 112 -12.03 13.32 -17.87
N TYR A 113 -11.66 14.43 -18.50
CA TYR A 113 -12.57 15.26 -19.29
C TYR A 113 -12.81 14.64 -20.68
N SER A 114 -13.94 14.98 -21.30
CA SER A 114 -14.27 14.53 -22.66
C SER A 114 -13.32 15.10 -23.73
N ASN A 115 -12.61 16.18 -23.44
CA ASN A 115 -11.61 16.78 -24.30
C ASN A 115 -10.20 16.36 -23.87
N ASP A 116 -9.51 15.59 -24.73
CA ASP A 116 -8.18 15.04 -24.42
C ASP A 116 -7.12 16.10 -24.08
N ASN A 117 -7.22 17.32 -24.61
CA ASN A 117 -6.28 18.40 -24.28
C ASN A 117 -6.37 18.87 -22.82
N SER A 118 -7.48 18.60 -22.12
CA SER A 118 -7.64 18.87 -20.69
C SER A 118 -7.24 17.68 -19.82
N ASN A 119 -6.82 16.56 -20.41
CA ASN A 119 -6.37 15.37 -19.69
C ASN A 119 -4.85 15.33 -19.49
N GLN A 120 -4.21 16.50 -19.50
CA GLN A 120 -2.79 16.69 -19.20
C GLN A 120 -2.65 17.51 -17.93
N GLY A 121 -1.71 17.17 -17.07
CA GLY A 121 -1.51 17.92 -15.83
C GLY A 121 -0.73 17.17 -14.77
N ASP A 122 -0.61 17.80 -13.61
CA ASP A 122 0.08 17.23 -12.47
C ASP A 122 -0.80 16.24 -11.72
N PHE A 123 -0.35 14.99 -11.66
CA PHE A 123 -0.75 14.08 -10.61
C PHE A 123 0.10 14.34 -9.38
N THR A 124 -0.54 14.52 -8.22
CA THR A 124 0.13 14.64 -6.93
C THR A 124 -0.41 13.61 -5.96
N TYR A 125 0.48 13.04 -5.16
CA TYR A 125 0.11 12.11 -4.11
C TYR A 125 0.85 12.46 -2.82
N LYS A 126 0.10 12.59 -1.73
CA LYS A 126 0.60 12.84 -0.38
C LYS A 126 0.11 11.74 0.56
N ALA A 127 1.01 11.20 1.36
CA ALA A 127 0.72 10.19 2.37
C ALA A 127 1.30 10.60 3.73
N ILE A 128 0.58 10.31 4.80
CA ILE A 128 0.99 10.58 6.19
C ILE A 128 1.22 9.25 6.89
N SER A 129 2.38 9.08 7.50
CA SER A 129 2.77 7.84 8.18
C SER A 129 1.81 7.53 9.34
N ALA A 130 1.43 6.26 9.46
CA ALA A 130 0.61 5.77 10.56
C ALA A 130 1.38 5.69 11.89
N ASN A 131 2.70 5.57 11.80
CA ASN A 131 3.58 5.36 12.95
C ASN A 131 4.58 6.51 13.09
N TYR A 132 5.11 6.68 14.30
CA TYR A 132 6.18 7.64 14.62
C TYR A 132 7.30 7.57 13.55
N PRO A 133 7.78 8.72 13.03
CA PRO A 133 7.55 10.08 13.50
C PRO A 133 6.32 10.78 12.86
N TRP A 134 5.38 10.04 12.26
CA TRP A 134 4.22 10.60 11.54
C TRP A 134 4.63 11.54 10.40
N ASN A 135 5.74 11.23 9.74
CA ASN A 135 6.22 12.00 8.60
C ASN A 135 5.17 12.03 7.48
N THR A 136 5.14 13.15 6.79
CA THR A 136 4.38 13.34 5.56
C THR A 136 5.33 13.20 4.37
N MET A 137 4.97 12.37 3.40
CA MET A 137 5.70 12.23 2.14
C MET A 137 4.80 12.64 0.98
N SER A 138 5.40 13.20 -0.07
CA SER A 138 4.69 13.55 -1.30
C SER A 138 5.49 13.13 -2.54
N THR A 139 4.79 12.79 -3.62
CA THR A 139 5.35 12.54 -4.95
C THR A 139 4.45 13.18 -6.00
N SER A 140 5.00 13.47 -7.17
CA SER A 140 4.23 13.99 -8.30
C SER A 140 4.80 13.52 -9.64
N ILE A 141 3.97 13.61 -10.68
CA ILE A 141 4.39 13.47 -12.08
C ILE A 141 3.49 14.32 -12.98
N PHE A 142 4.07 14.95 -13.99
CA PHE A 142 3.31 15.57 -15.06
C PHE A 142 2.90 14.52 -16.11
N ILE A 143 1.60 14.34 -16.29
CA ILE A 143 1.03 13.46 -17.31
C ILE A 143 0.74 14.30 -18.55
N LYS A 144 1.42 13.99 -19.66
CA LYS A 144 1.12 14.50 -21.01
C LYS A 144 -0.03 13.75 -21.63
#